data_AF-A0A068VFC1-F1
#
_entry.id   AF-A0A068VFC1-F1
#
_cell.length_a   1.000
_cell.length_b   1.000
_cell.length_c   1.000
_cell.angle_alpha   90.00
_cell.angle_beta   90.00
_cell.angle_gamma   90.00
#
_symmetry.space_group_name_H-M   'P 1'
#
loop_
_entity.id
_entity.type
_entity.pdbx_description
1 polymer ?
#
loop_
_entity_poly.entity_id
_entity_poly.type
_entity_poly.pdbx_seq_one_letter_code
_entity_poly.pdbx_strand_id
1 'polypeptide(L)'
;MIHIQNLVQHLSFPTPTVICIVLITFGEGYQIKSAKHIIVNGLDKDNFTYSYTVTESDAFPDVIEKVTYVVKFEASADGGSICKTSSTYHTKADIQFTEEQLEGGKEKIKAGKENALAMFKAVEAYLLANPDAYN
;
A
#
# COMPACT_ATOMS: atom_id res chain seq x y z
N MET A 1 -23.93 -21.72 -28.44
CA MET A 1 -22.74 -22.60 -28.46
C MET A 1 -21.55 -21.70 -28.16
N ILE A 2 -20.96 -21.86 -26.97
CA ILE A 2 -19.92 -20.99 -26.41
C ILE A 2 -18.56 -21.54 -26.85
N HIS A 3 -17.65 -20.66 -27.27
CA HIS A 3 -16.25 -21.02 -27.46
C HIS A 3 -15.38 -20.06 -26.65
N ILE A 4 -15.01 -20.48 -25.44
CA ILE A 4 -13.98 -19.85 -24.62
C ILE A 4 -12.71 -20.66 -24.85
N GLN A 5 -11.71 -20.07 -25.49
CA GLN A 5 -10.38 -20.66 -25.58
C GLN A 5 -9.65 -20.43 -24.26
N ASN A 6 -9.43 -21.52 -23.51
CA ASN A 6 -8.48 -21.56 -22.41
C ASN A 6 -7.06 -21.47 -22.97
N LEU A 7 -6.37 -20.35 -22.73
CA LEU A 7 -4.93 -20.28 -22.84
C LEU A 7 -4.33 -20.31 -21.42
N VAL A 8 -4.08 -21.50 -20.91
CA VAL A 8 -3.29 -21.67 -19.69
C VAL A 8 -1.82 -21.61 -20.09
N GLN A 9 -1.26 -20.41 -20.16
CA GLN A 9 0.20 -20.28 -20.09
C GLN A 9 0.61 -20.60 -18.66
N HIS A 10 1.33 -21.71 -18.47
CA HIS A 10 2.09 -21.98 -17.25
C HIS A 10 3.18 -20.89 -17.12
N LEU A 11 2.80 -19.71 -16.64
CA LEU A 11 3.73 -18.75 -16.09
C LEU A 11 4.14 -19.28 -14.72
N SER A 12 5.26 -19.98 -14.65
CA SER A 12 5.97 -20.11 -13.38
C SER A 12 6.44 -18.70 -13.01
N PHE A 13 5.61 -17.96 -12.27
CA PHE A 13 6.05 -16.72 -11.66
C PHE A 13 7.22 -17.07 -10.74
N PRO A 14 8.42 -16.47 -10.90
CA PRO A 14 9.46 -16.60 -9.89
C PRO A 14 8.82 -16.17 -8.57
N THR A 15 8.97 -16.98 -7.51
CA THR A 15 8.53 -16.59 -6.18
C THR A 15 9.08 -15.20 -5.91
N PRO A 16 8.21 -14.18 -5.74
CA PRO A 16 8.66 -12.80 -5.74
C PRO A 16 9.64 -12.62 -4.58
N THR A 17 10.87 -12.23 -4.88
CA THR A 17 11.94 -12.14 -3.90
C THR A 17 11.61 -11.03 -2.91
N VAL A 18 11.47 -11.38 -1.64
CA VAL A 18 11.37 -10.40 -0.56
C VAL A 18 12.71 -9.69 -0.45
N ILE A 19 12.69 -8.37 -0.61
CA ILE A 19 13.90 -7.54 -0.59
C ILE A 19 14.14 -6.98 0.81
N CYS A 20 13.07 -6.57 1.49
CA CYS A 20 13.18 -5.96 2.80
C CYS A 20 11.90 -6.18 3.62
N ILE A 21 12.07 -6.29 4.93
CA ILE A 21 10.99 -6.37 5.91
C ILE A 21 11.20 -5.23 6.90
N VAL A 22 10.20 -4.37 7.04
CA VAL A 22 10.21 -3.21 7.92
C VAL A 22 9.08 -3.37 8.93
N LEU A 23 9.41 -3.32 10.22
CA LEU A 23 8.42 -3.20 11.29
C LEU A 23 8.27 -1.72 11.64
N ILE A 24 7.08 -1.17 11.39
CA ILE A 24 6.72 0.19 11.78
C ILE A 24 6.00 0.11 13.11
N THR A 25 6.48 0.86 14.10
CA THR A 25 5.80 1.05 15.38
C THR A 25 5.30 2.48 15.44
N PHE A 26 4.01 2.64 15.74
CA PHE A 26 3.39 3.96 15.82
C PHE A 26 3.47 4.49 17.25
N GLY A 27 3.62 5.82 17.38
CA GLY A 27 3.69 6.49 18.68
C GLY A 27 2.35 6.54 19.41
N GLU A 28 2.38 6.98 20.66
CA GLU A 28 1.16 7.18 21.46
C GLU A 28 0.20 8.15 20.76
N GLY A 29 -1.10 7.81 20.74
CA GLY A 29 -2.15 8.57 20.07
C GLY A 29 -2.61 8.01 18.72
N TYR A 30 -1.90 7.04 18.16
CA TYR A 30 -2.36 6.29 16.97
C TYR A 30 -3.24 5.10 17.36
N GLN A 31 -4.25 4.83 16.54
CA GLN A 31 -5.20 3.71 16.73
C GLN A 31 -4.58 2.33 16.41
N ILE A 32 -3.36 2.32 15.86
CA ILE A 32 -2.61 1.16 15.39
C ILE A 32 -1.29 1.19 16.14
N LYS A 33 -0.83 0.06 16.66
CA LYS A 33 0.44 -0.07 17.39
C LYS A 33 1.58 -0.37 16.45
N SER A 34 1.39 -1.27 15.50
CA SER A 34 2.44 -1.64 14.55
C SER A 34 1.93 -2.20 13.23
N ALA A 35 2.80 -2.13 12.23
CA ALA A 35 2.56 -2.73 10.92
C ALA A 35 3.87 -3.31 10.37
N LYS A 36 3.82 -4.56 9.93
CA LYS A 36 4.93 -5.24 9.25
C LYS A 36 4.78 -5.12 7.75
N HIS A 37 5.67 -4.37 7.15
CA HIS A 37 5.75 -4.12 5.73
C HIS A 37 6.77 -5.08 5.12
N ILE A 38 6.38 -5.76 4.06
CA ILE A 38 7.21 -6.63 3.25
C ILE A 38 7.30 -6.02 1.86
N ILE A 39 8.52 -5.76 1.42
CA ILE A 39 8.83 -5.16 0.13
C ILE A 39 9.17 -6.28 -0.82
N VAL A 40 8.35 -6.46 -1.85
CA VAL A 40 8.46 -7.56 -2.80
C VAL A 40 8.56 -6.98 -4.20
N ASN A 41 9.63 -7.33 -4.91
CA ASN A 41 10.11 -6.61 -6.09
C ASN A 41 10.50 -5.15 -5.74
N GLY A 42 11.66 -4.70 -6.21
CA GLY A 42 12.30 -3.48 -5.71
C GLY A 42 11.57 -2.19 -6.05
N LEU A 43 12.22 -1.08 -5.71
CA LEU A 43 11.87 0.24 -6.22
C LEU A 43 12.10 0.26 -7.74
N ASP A 44 11.04 0.50 -8.50
CA ASP A 44 11.13 0.85 -9.92
C ASP A 44 11.49 2.33 -10.02
N LYS A 45 12.78 2.60 -10.19
CA LYS A 45 13.32 3.96 -10.27
C LYS A 45 12.95 4.64 -11.58
N ASP A 46 12.76 3.88 -12.65
CA ASP A 46 12.47 4.43 -13.97
C ASP A 46 11.02 4.91 -14.06
N ASN A 47 10.09 4.19 -13.41
CA ASN A 47 8.67 4.54 -13.36
C ASN A 47 8.24 5.20 -12.04
N PHE A 48 9.19 5.55 -11.16
CA PHE A 48 8.95 6.08 -9.81
C PHE A 48 7.84 5.33 -9.05
N THR A 49 7.88 4.00 -9.15
CA THR A 49 6.87 3.12 -8.59
C THR A 49 7.48 2.23 -7.53
N TYR A 50 6.79 2.10 -6.40
CA TYR A 50 7.21 1.28 -5.28
C TYR A 50 6.02 0.48 -4.76
N SER A 51 6.25 -0.81 -4.52
CA SER A 51 5.23 -1.72 -4.03
C SER A 51 5.64 -2.33 -2.70
N TYR A 52 4.68 -2.42 -1.78
CA TYR A 52 4.88 -3.08 -0.50
C TYR A 52 3.61 -3.80 -0.08
N THR A 53 3.76 -4.85 0.72
CA THR A 53 2.66 -5.63 1.26
C THR A 53 2.72 -5.56 2.77
N VAL A 54 1.60 -5.19 3.40
CA VAL A 54 1.46 -5.29 4.85
C VAL A 54 0.86 -6.66 5.15
N THR A 55 1.57 -7.48 5.93
CA THR A 55 1.15 -8.86 6.25
C THR A 55 0.76 -9.05 7.71
N GLU A 56 1.21 -8.15 8.60
CA GLU A 56 0.84 -8.18 10.02
C GLU A 56 0.55 -6.75 10.45
N SER A 57 -0.62 -6.50 11.01
CA SER A 57 -0.98 -5.22 11.64
C SER A 57 -2.19 -5.43 12.55
N ASP A 58 -2.20 -4.76 13.69
CA ASP A 58 -3.35 -4.73 14.60
C ASP A 58 -4.55 -3.94 14.04
N ALA A 59 -4.36 -3.22 12.94
CA ALA A 59 -5.44 -2.59 12.19
C ALA A 59 -6.31 -3.60 11.43
N PHE A 60 -5.73 -4.75 11.06
CA PHE A 60 -6.38 -5.74 10.21
C PHE A 60 -7.42 -6.52 11.02
N PRO A 61 -8.69 -6.51 10.60
CA PRO A 61 -9.65 -7.48 11.12
C PRO A 61 -9.20 -8.89 10.72
N ASP A 62 -9.59 -9.90 11.50
CA ASP A 62 -9.22 -11.31 11.31
C ASP A 62 -9.51 -11.87 9.90
N VAL A 63 -10.32 -11.16 9.12
CA VAL A 63 -10.74 -11.51 7.76
C VAL A 63 -9.70 -11.14 6.68
N ILE A 64 -8.81 -10.19 6.97
CA ILE A 64 -7.77 -9.71 6.04
C ILE A 64 -6.47 -10.48 6.29
N GLU A 65 -5.95 -11.13 5.25
CA GLU A 65 -4.66 -11.83 5.31
C GLU A 65 -3.48 -10.87 5.06
N LYS A 66 -3.63 -9.99 4.08
CA LYS A 66 -2.61 -9.01 3.71
C LYS A 66 -3.22 -7.89 2.87
N VAL A 67 -2.52 -6.77 2.81
CA VAL A 67 -2.84 -5.66 1.91
C VAL A 67 -1.61 -5.29 1.09
N THR A 68 -1.74 -5.32 -0.23
CA THR A 68 -0.67 -4.91 -1.14
C THR A 68 -0.93 -3.50 -1.61
N TYR A 69 0.09 -2.66 -1.52
CA TYR A 69 0.09 -1.26 -1.94
C TYR A 69 1.03 -1.09 -3.13
N VAL A 70 0.58 -0.30 -4.09
CA VAL A 70 1.39 0.21 -5.20
C VAL A 70 1.32 1.72 -5.15
N VAL A 71 2.47 2.36 -4.92
CA VAL A 71 2.61 3.82 -4.89
C VAL A 71 3.38 4.24 -6.12
N LYS A 72 2.82 5.18 -6.89
CA LYS A 72 3.43 5.72 -8.10
C LYS A 72 3.46 7.24 -8.02
N PHE A 73 4.61 7.83 -8.36
CA PHE A 73 4.74 9.27 -8.49
C PHE A 73 4.82 9.65 -9.97
N GLU A 74 4.07 10.69 -10.34
CA GLU A 74 4.04 11.24 -11.70
C GLU A 74 4.29 12.74 -11.64
N ALA A 75 5.02 13.28 -12.61
CA ALA A 75 5.23 14.73 -12.69
C ALA A 75 3.89 15.45 -12.94
N SER A 76 3.69 16.57 -12.25
CA SER A 76 2.55 17.45 -12.47
C SER A 76 2.93 18.63 -13.37
N ALA A 77 1.95 19.19 -14.09
CA ALA A 77 2.18 20.31 -15.01
C ALA A 77 2.61 21.61 -14.31
N ASP A 78 2.37 21.73 -13.00
CA ASP A 78 2.75 22.87 -12.16
C ASP A 78 4.19 22.77 -11.59
N GLY A 79 4.96 21.76 -12.01
CA GLY A 79 6.31 21.51 -11.49
C GLY A 79 6.33 20.70 -10.18
N GLY A 80 5.16 20.28 -9.68
CA GLY A 80 5.04 19.37 -8.54
C GLY A 80 5.00 17.88 -8.96
N SER A 81 4.46 17.05 -8.06
CA SER A 81 4.23 15.63 -8.33
C SER A 81 2.83 15.19 -7.88
N ILE A 82 2.29 14.18 -8.57
CA ILE A 82 1.04 13.50 -8.22
C ILE A 82 1.42 12.12 -7.67
N CYS A 83 1.09 11.88 -6.41
CA CYS A 83 1.20 10.57 -5.78
C CYS A 83 -0.10 9.79 -5.96
N LYS A 84 -0.02 8.66 -6.66
CA LYS A 84 -1.13 7.70 -6.84
C LYS A 84 -0.85 6.46 -6.02
N THR A 85 -1.76 6.15 -5.10
CA THR A 85 -1.70 4.93 -4.30
C THR A 85 -2.86 4.03 -4.64
N SER A 86 -2.55 2.78 -4.99
CA SER A 86 -3.52 1.69 -5.12
C SER A 86 -3.33 0.71 -3.96
N SER A 87 -4.43 0.25 -3.36
CA SER A 87 -4.43 -0.77 -2.32
C SER A 87 -5.31 -1.95 -2.73
N THR A 88 -4.76 -3.16 -2.62
CA THR A 88 -5.45 -4.43 -2.89
C THR A 88 -5.55 -5.21 -1.58
N TYR A 89 -6.77 -5.48 -1.15
CA TYR A 89 -7.06 -6.22 0.09
C TYR A 89 -7.24 -7.69 -0.24
N HIS A 90 -6.44 -8.54 0.40
CA HIS A 90 -6.54 -9.99 0.26
C HIS A 90 -7.18 -10.58 1.52
N THR A 91 -8.24 -11.36 1.32
CA THR A 91 -9.08 -11.91 2.39
C THR A 91 -8.97 -13.42 2.43
N LYS A 92 -9.30 -14.00 3.58
CA LYS A 92 -9.42 -15.46 3.70
C LYS A 92 -10.56 -15.96 2.80
N ALA A 93 -10.41 -17.16 2.24
CA ALA A 93 -11.22 -17.66 1.13
C ALA A 93 -12.73 -17.83 1.40
N ASP A 94 -13.14 -17.97 2.66
CA ASP A 94 -14.52 -18.34 3.04
C ASP A 94 -15.33 -17.20 3.67
N ILE A 95 -15.05 -15.95 3.31
CA ILE A 95 -15.64 -14.78 4.00
C ILE A 95 -16.65 -14.05 3.12
N GLN A 96 -17.90 -14.08 3.57
CA GLN A 96 -18.89 -13.07 3.17
C GLN A 96 -18.77 -11.88 4.12
N PHE A 97 -18.50 -10.71 3.58
CA PHE A 97 -18.52 -9.48 4.36
C PHE A 97 -19.96 -9.10 4.73
N THR A 98 -20.19 -8.80 6.00
CA THR A 98 -21.43 -8.13 6.41
C THR A 98 -21.39 -6.66 5.97
N GLU A 99 -22.56 -6.04 5.86
CA GLU A 99 -22.67 -4.61 5.51
C GLU A 99 -21.94 -3.72 6.54
N GLU A 100 -22.01 -4.08 7.83
CA GLU A 100 -21.26 -3.42 8.91
C GLU A 100 -19.74 -3.54 8.75
N GLN A 101 -19.23 -4.70 8.33
CA GLN A 101 -17.80 -4.90 8.08
C GLN A 101 -17.31 -4.10 6.87
N LEU A 102 -18.15 -3.99 5.83
CA LEU A 102 -17.85 -3.14 4.67
C LEU A 102 -17.79 -1.66 5.07
N GLU A 103 -18.74 -1.19 5.89
CA GLU A 103 -18.77 0.20 6.32
C GLU A 103 -17.61 0.55 7.26
N GLY A 104 -17.36 -0.27 8.28
CA GLY A 104 -16.19 -0.11 9.15
C GLY A 104 -14.86 -0.24 8.37
N GLY A 105 -14.83 -1.04 7.30
CA GLY A 105 -13.71 -1.11 6.37
C GLY A 105 -13.45 0.22 5.66
N LYS A 106 -14.50 0.90 5.16
CA LYS A 106 -14.39 2.21 4.50
C LYS A 106 -13.87 3.28 5.46
N GLU A 107 -14.34 3.30 6.70
CA GLU A 107 -13.86 4.26 7.71
C GLU A 107 -12.36 4.08 7.99
N LYS A 108 -11.90 2.84 8.14
CA LYS A 108 -10.47 2.53 8.30
C LYS A 108 -9.65 2.94 7.09
N ILE A 109 -10.16 2.73 5.86
CA ILE A 109 -9.50 3.19 4.63
C ILE A 109 -9.38 4.71 4.62
N LYS A 110 -10.44 5.43 5.03
CA LYS A 110 -10.44 6.89 5.12
C LYS A 110 -9.40 7.38 6.13
N ALA A 111 -9.38 6.81 7.33
CA ALA A 111 -8.39 7.15 8.36
C ALA A 111 -6.95 6.87 7.88
N GLY A 112 -6.73 5.74 7.21
CA GLY A 112 -5.43 5.42 6.60
C GLY A 112 -4.98 6.45 5.56
N LYS A 113 -5.92 6.94 4.73
CA LYS A 113 -5.66 8.00 3.75
C LYS A 113 -5.29 9.33 4.42
N GLU A 114 -6.00 9.71 5.49
CA GLU A 114 -5.70 10.94 6.25
C GLU A 114 -4.32 10.88 6.91
N ASN A 115 -3.95 9.73 7.49
CA ASN A 115 -2.63 9.51 8.06
C ASN A 115 -1.52 9.59 7.00
N ALA A 116 -1.72 8.96 5.83
CA ALA A 116 -0.76 9.06 4.74
C ALA A 116 -0.60 10.49 4.25
N LEU A 117 -1.69 11.25 4.15
CA LEU A 117 -1.65 12.66 3.76
C LEU A 117 -0.89 13.51 4.79
N ALA A 118 -1.08 13.27 6.09
CA ALA A 118 -0.35 13.95 7.15
C ALA A 118 1.17 13.69 7.05
N MET A 119 1.56 12.43 6.78
CA MET A 119 2.95 12.06 6.54
C MET A 119 3.54 12.79 5.33
N PHE A 120 2.83 12.81 4.19
CA PHE A 120 3.29 13.51 2.99
C PHE A 120 3.49 15.01 3.23
N LYS A 121 2.56 15.66 3.94
CA LYS A 121 2.68 17.08 4.31
C LYS A 121 3.90 17.37 5.19
N ALA A 122 4.21 16.48 6.13
CA ALA A 122 5.38 16.64 6.98
C ALA A 122 6.69 16.51 6.17
N VAL A 123 6.75 15.54 5.25
CA VAL A 123 7.90 15.37 4.33
C VAL A 123 8.03 16.58 3.40
N GLU A 124 6.93 17.02 2.79
CA GLU A 124 6.91 18.21 1.92
C GLU A 124 7.40 19.46 2.66
N ALA A 125 6.90 19.72 3.87
CA ALA A 125 7.34 20.86 4.68
C ALA A 125 8.84 20.80 5.01
N TYR A 126 9.37 19.60 5.30
CA TYR A 126 10.80 19.41 5.52
C TYR A 126 11.61 19.69 4.26
N LEU A 127 11.21 19.15 3.09
CA LEU A 127 11.92 19.36 1.83
C LEU A 127 11.90 20.83 1.38
N LEU A 128 10.79 21.53 1.57
CA LEU A 128 10.69 22.96 1.28
C LEU A 128 11.60 23.81 2.17
N ALA A 129 11.78 23.43 3.44
CA ALA A 129 12.69 24.10 4.36
C ALA A 129 14.17 23.75 4.12
N ASN A 130 14.45 22.65 3.41
CA ASN A 130 15.80 22.13 3.19
C ASN A 130 16.01 21.79 1.71
N PRO A 131 16.09 22.81 0.82
CA PRO A 131 16.08 22.60 -0.63
C PRO A 131 17.23 21.72 -1.12
N ASP A 132 18.39 21.74 -0.46
CA ASP A 132 19.60 21.00 -0.89
C ASP A 132 19.71 19.59 -0.30
N ALA A 133 18.75 19.12 0.51
CA ALA A 133 18.88 17.85 1.23
C ALA A 133 18.90 16.60 0.31
N TYR A 134 18.31 16.70 -0.89
CA TYR A 134 18.14 15.57 -1.82
C TYR A 134 18.31 15.98 -3.31
N ASN A 135 19.15 16.99 -3.59
CA ASN A 135 19.47 17.48 -4.95
C ASN A 135 20.73 16.87 -5.56
#